data_AF-A0A5P2QS33-F1
#
_entry.id   AF-A0A5P2QS33-F1
#
_cell.length_a   1.000
_cell.length_b   1.000
_cell.length_c   1.000
_cell.angle_alpha   90.00
_cell.angle_beta   90.00
_cell.angle_gamma   90.00
#
_symmetry.space_group_name_H-M   'P 1'
#
loop_
_entity.id
_entity.type
_entity.pdbx_description
1 polymer ?
#
loop_
_entity_poly.entity_id
_entity_poly.type
_entity_poly.pdbx_seq_one_letter_code
_entity_poly.pdbx_strand_id
1 'polypeptide(L)'
;MRANLATSLRRRRTAPMGHYDSLPAELRHWLARAALPWSPASALRLWRRAMHRTGCPCAACACLDAAEARLLARDAAQVWGAGHPGLEVHFDSIGRAG
;
A
#
# COMPACT_ATOMS: atom_id res chain seq x y z
N MET A 1 -9.73 37.60 20.50
CA MET A 1 -8.61 36.64 20.38
C MET A 1 -8.11 36.65 18.93
N ARG A 2 -6.84 37.02 18.69
CA ARG A 2 -6.22 37.11 17.35
C ARG A 2 -5.66 35.75 16.94
N ALA A 3 -5.90 35.31 15.72
CA ALA A 3 -5.32 34.07 15.19
C ALA A 3 -3.86 34.31 14.76
N ASN A 4 -2.91 33.69 15.46
CA ASN A 4 -1.47 33.72 15.20
C ASN A 4 -1.06 32.85 13.99
N LEU A 5 -1.65 33.09 12.82
CA LEU A 5 -1.25 32.42 11.57
C LEU A 5 -1.13 33.46 10.46
N ALA A 6 -0.16 34.37 10.62
CA ALA A 6 0.26 35.28 9.56
C ALA A 6 1.10 34.50 8.53
N THR A 7 0.43 33.79 7.62
CA THR A 7 1.08 33.18 6.45
C THR A 7 0.60 33.85 5.17
N SER A 8 1.54 34.24 4.31
CA SER A 8 1.27 34.78 2.96
C SER A 8 0.88 33.69 1.95
N LEU A 9 0.89 32.42 2.36
CA LEU A 9 0.55 31.30 1.49
C LEU A 9 -0.94 31.28 1.19
N ARG A 10 -1.27 31.35 -0.10
CA ARG A 10 -2.65 31.30 -0.60
C ARG A 10 -3.29 29.97 -0.20
N ARG A 11 -4.29 30.03 0.68
CA ARG A 11 -5.06 28.87 1.15
C ARG A 11 -5.67 28.14 -0.06
N ARG A 12 -5.17 26.95 -0.37
CA ARG A 12 -5.66 26.13 -1.47
C ARG A 12 -7.04 25.60 -1.09
N ARG A 13 -8.09 25.95 -1.85
CA ARG A 13 -9.44 25.37 -1.74
C ARG A 13 -9.50 23.96 -2.37
N THR A 14 -8.53 23.10 -2.05
CA THR A 14 -8.62 21.69 -2.41
C THR A 14 -9.23 20.99 -1.22
N ALA A 15 -10.36 20.29 -1.40
CA ALA A 15 -10.91 19.42 -0.37
C ALA A 15 -9.94 18.23 -0.25
N PRO A 16 -9.03 18.21 0.74
CA PRO A 16 -7.90 17.28 0.73
C PRO A 16 -8.35 15.81 0.84
N MET A 17 -9.57 15.60 1.36
CA MET A 17 -10.18 14.29 1.58
C MET A 17 -11.13 13.82 0.47
N GLY A 18 -11.55 14.70 -0.45
CA GLY A 18 -12.60 14.37 -1.43
C GLY A 18 -12.25 13.18 -2.35
N HIS A 19 -10.96 12.98 -2.64
CA HIS A 19 -10.49 11.82 -3.40
C HIS A 19 -10.55 10.51 -2.63
N TYR A 20 -10.42 10.56 -1.30
CA TYR A 20 -10.50 9.37 -0.46
C TYR A 20 -11.97 9.01 -0.19
N ASP A 21 -12.82 10.01 0.02
CA ASP A 21 -14.25 9.82 0.29
C ASP A 21 -15.02 9.32 -0.94
N SER A 22 -14.50 9.56 -2.14
CA SER A 22 -15.08 9.06 -3.41
C SER A 22 -14.63 7.64 -3.78
N LEU A 23 -13.82 6.98 -2.95
CA LEU A 23 -13.39 5.61 -3.20
C LEU A 23 -14.49 4.59 -2.89
N PRO A 24 -14.55 3.46 -3.64
CA PRO A 24 -15.37 2.30 -3.29
C PRO A 24 -15.08 1.81 -1.87
N ALA A 25 -16.11 1.36 -1.15
CA ALA A 25 -15.99 0.95 0.24
C ALA A 25 -14.98 -0.18 0.44
N GLU A 26 -14.95 -1.13 -0.49
CA GLU A 26 -14.04 -2.27 -0.51
C GLU A 26 -12.59 -1.81 -0.67
N LEU A 27 -12.35 -0.84 -1.55
CA LEU A 27 -11.02 -0.26 -1.75
C LEU A 27 -10.56 0.53 -0.52
N ARG A 28 -11.47 1.25 0.14
CA ARG A 28 -11.12 1.94 1.40
C ARG A 28 -10.77 0.94 2.50
N HIS A 29 -11.53 -0.13 2.62
CA HIS A 29 -11.26 -1.18 3.60
C HIS A 29 -9.92 -1.88 3.33
N TRP A 30 -9.60 -2.11 2.06
CA TRP A 30 -8.29 -2.61 1.66
C TRP A 30 -7.18 -1.62 2.04
N LEU A 31 -7.31 -0.33 1.69
CA LEU A 31 -6.34 0.72 2.03
C LEU A 31 -6.11 0.86 3.53
N ALA A 32 -7.13 0.66 4.36
CA ALA A 32 -7.01 0.72 5.81
C ALA A 32 -6.18 -0.43 6.40
N ARG A 33 -6.02 -1.54 5.68
CA ARG A 33 -5.26 -2.73 6.11
C ARG A 33 -3.93 -2.90 5.38
N ALA A 34 -3.70 -2.13 4.32
CA ALA A 34 -2.49 -2.21 3.50
C ALA A 34 -1.25 -1.88 4.35
N ALA A 35 -0.18 -2.64 4.16
CA ALA A 35 1.06 -2.45 4.91
C ALA A 35 1.86 -1.24 4.41
N LEU A 36 1.73 -0.88 3.13
CA LEU A 36 2.41 0.26 2.55
C LEU A 36 1.55 1.54 2.60
N PRO A 37 2.17 2.73 2.72
CA PRO A 37 1.46 4.01 2.63
C PRO A 37 1.12 4.34 1.17
N TRP A 38 0.14 3.63 0.60
CA TRP A 38 -0.34 3.84 -0.76
C TRP A 38 -1.05 5.19 -0.91
N SER A 39 -0.82 5.87 -2.04
CA SER A 39 -1.66 7.01 -2.41
C SER A 39 -3.04 6.54 -2.90
N PRO A 40 -4.14 7.23 -2.52
CA PRO A 40 -5.51 6.88 -2.93
C PRO A 40 -5.68 6.73 -4.46
N ALA A 41 -5.03 7.62 -5.22
CA ALA A 41 -5.12 7.63 -6.67
C ALA A 41 -4.45 6.41 -7.32
N SER A 42 -3.30 5.97 -6.80
CA SER A 42 -2.59 4.79 -7.30
C SER A 42 -3.36 3.51 -6.99
N ALA A 43 -3.88 3.39 -5.76
CA ALA A 43 -4.71 2.26 -5.36
C ALA A 43 -5.98 2.16 -6.22
N LEU A 44 -6.67 3.29 -6.46
CA LEU A 44 -7.85 3.33 -7.33
C LEU A 44 -7.55 2.91 -8.77
N ARG A 45 -6.42 3.35 -9.33
CA ARG A 45 -6.00 2.94 -10.68
C ARG A 45 -5.79 1.43 -10.78
N LEU A 46 -5.15 0.83 -9.79
CA LEU A 46 -4.88 -0.61 -9.78
C LEU A 46 -6.16 -1.41 -9.53
N TRP A 47 -7.01 -0.95 -8.61
CA TRP A 47 -8.31 -1.55 -8.33
C TRP A 47 -9.22 -1.55 -9.57
N ARG A 48 -9.31 -0.42 -10.31
CA ARG A 48 -10.09 -0.35 -11.55
C ARG A 48 -9.59 -1.34 -12.61
N ARG A 49 -8.27 -1.50 -12.76
CA ARG A 49 -7.69 -2.47 -13.68
C ARG A 49 -8.01 -3.91 -13.26
N ALA A 50 -7.96 -4.20 -11.97
CA ALA A 50 -8.26 -5.52 -11.45
C ALA A 50 -9.76 -5.84 -11.55
N MET A 51 -10.63 -4.87 -11.27
CA MET A 51 -12.09 -4.95 -11.47
C MET A 51 -12.45 -5.20 -12.92
N HIS A 52 -11.80 -4.53 -13.88
CA HIS A 52 -12.03 -4.77 -15.30
C HIS A 52 -11.65 -6.20 -15.74
N ARG A 53 -10.66 -6.82 -15.07
CA ARG A 53 -10.21 -8.18 -15.40
C ARG A 53 -11.05 -9.26 -14.72
N THR A 54 -11.47 -9.02 -13.49
CA THR A 54 -12.07 -10.05 -12.62
C THR A 54 -13.56 -9.88 -12.42
N GLY A 55 -14.09 -8.67 -12.56
CA GLY A 55 -15.48 -8.32 -12.25
C GLY A 55 -15.86 -8.50 -10.77
N CYS A 56 -14.93 -8.92 -9.92
CA CYS A 56 -15.19 -9.30 -8.53
C CYS A 56 -14.33 -8.45 -7.59
N PRO A 57 -14.94 -7.72 -6.63
CA PRO A 57 -14.20 -6.89 -5.68
C PRO A 57 -13.17 -7.66 -4.84
N CYS A 58 -13.48 -8.90 -4.44
CA CYS A 58 -12.56 -9.74 -3.67
C CYS A 58 -11.32 -10.13 -4.49
N ALA A 59 -11.53 -10.54 -5.75
CA ALA A 59 -10.43 -10.87 -6.67
C ALA A 59 -9.60 -9.63 -7.02
N ALA A 60 -10.23 -8.45 -7.10
CA ALA A 60 -9.54 -7.19 -7.27
C ALA A 60 -8.65 -6.85 -6.06
N CYS A 61 -9.13 -7.09 -4.83
CA CYS A 61 -8.32 -6.91 -3.62
C CYS A 61 -7.14 -7.89 -3.57
N ALA A 62 -7.32 -9.17 -3.93
CA ALA A 62 -6.21 -10.12 -4.01
C ALA A 62 -5.12 -9.69 -5.02
N CYS A 63 -5.53 -9.06 -6.14
CA CYS A 63 -4.60 -8.48 -7.10
C CYS A 63 -3.84 -7.28 -6.52
N LEU A 64 -4.47 -6.48 -5.66
CA LEU A 64 -3.81 -5.39 -4.92
C LEU A 64 -2.81 -5.93 -3.90
N ASP A 65 -3.18 -6.98 -3.15
CA ASP A 65 -2.28 -7.65 -2.19
C ASP A 65 -1.02 -8.18 -2.88
N ALA A 66 -1.17 -8.82 -4.05
CA ALA A 66 -0.02 -9.29 -4.84
C ALA A 66 0.90 -8.15 -5.31
N ALA A 67 0.32 -6.98 -5.64
CA ALA A 67 1.11 -5.82 -6.02
C ALA A 67 1.84 -5.20 -4.82
N GLU A 68 1.20 -5.15 -3.65
CA GLU A 68 1.83 -4.73 -2.39
C GLU A 68 2.99 -5.66 -2.01
N ALA A 69 2.80 -6.98 -2.03
CA ALA A 69 3.86 -7.94 -1.74
C ALA A 69 5.07 -7.75 -2.66
N ARG A 70 4.85 -7.48 -3.95
CA ARG A 70 5.93 -7.22 -4.91
C ARG A 70 6.66 -5.90 -4.64
N LEU A 71 5.95 -4.87 -4.19
CA LEU A 71 6.57 -3.61 -3.77
C LEU A 71 7.37 -3.79 -2.49
N LEU A 72 6.81 -4.47 -1.49
CA LEU A 72 7.49 -4.80 -0.24
C LEU A 72 8.77 -5.61 -0.48
N ALA A 73 8.74 -6.62 -1.35
CA ALA A 73 9.93 -7.40 -1.67
C ALA A 73 11.05 -6.55 -2.32
N ARG A 74 10.67 -5.60 -3.18
CA ARG A 74 11.62 -4.67 -3.80
C ARG A 74 12.18 -3.67 -2.79
N ASP A 75 11.32 -3.14 -1.94
CA ASP A 75 11.71 -2.18 -0.92
C ASP A 75 12.59 -2.84 0.14
N ALA A 76 12.23 -4.04 0.61
CA ALA A 76 13.04 -4.86 1.50
C ALA A 76 14.44 -5.11 0.94
N ALA A 77 14.57 -5.45 -0.35
CA ALA A 77 15.86 -5.61 -1.01
C ALA A 77 16.64 -4.29 -1.10
N GLN A 78 15.97 -3.15 -1.22
CA GLN A 78 16.63 -1.84 -1.29
C GLN A 78 17.05 -1.33 0.10
N VAL A 79 16.21 -1.51 1.11
CA VAL A 79 16.43 -1.03 2.49
C VAL A 79 17.42 -1.92 3.23
N TRP A 80 17.34 -3.24 3.06
CA TRP A 80 18.15 -4.21 3.80
C TRP A 80 19.19 -4.95 2.97
N GLY A 81 19.19 -4.82 1.63
CA GLY A 81 20.12 -5.56 0.78
C GLY A 81 19.96 -7.08 0.93
N ALA A 82 21.07 -7.80 1.00
CA ALA A 82 21.09 -9.25 1.26
C ALA A 82 20.85 -9.62 2.74
N GLY A 83 20.74 -8.64 3.64
CA GLY A 83 20.60 -8.86 5.09
C GLY A 83 19.16 -8.91 5.60
N HIS A 84 18.15 -9.01 4.73
CA HIS A 84 16.77 -9.18 5.17
C HIS A 84 16.55 -10.62 5.67
N PRO A 85 16.04 -10.82 6.90
CA PRO A 85 15.84 -12.17 7.46
C PRO A 85 14.83 -13.03 6.68
N GLY A 86 14.04 -12.45 5.77
CA GLY A 86 13.20 -13.21 4.83
C GLY A 86 13.86 -13.55 3.48
N LEU A 87 15.09 -13.08 3.24
CA LEU A 87 15.93 -13.42 2.09
C LEU A 87 17.07 -14.37 2.48
N GLU A 88 17.43 -14.44 3.77
CA GLU A 88 18.23 -15.54 4.29
C GLU A 88 17.40 -16.82 4.23
N VAL A 89 17.64 -17.59 3.17
CA VAL A 89 17.29 -19.01 3.11
C VAL A 89 18.11 -19.74 4.17
N HIS A 90 17.67 -19.66 5.41
CA HIS A 90 18.25 -20.41 6.51
C HIS A 90 17.87 -21.89 6.32
N PHE A 91 18.67 -22.60 5.52
CA PHE A 91 18.68 -24.05 5.46
C PHE A 91 19.28 -24.58 6.76
N ASP A 92 18.53 -24.55 7.86
CA ASP A 92 18.91 -25.36 9.02
C ASP A 92 18.62 -26.82 8.67
N SER A 93 19.67 -27.52 8.27
CA SER A 93 19.72 -28.99 8.25
C SER A 93 19.54 -29.50 9.66
N ILE A 94 18.28 -29.66 10.08
CA ILE A 94 17.93 -30.44 11.26
C ILE A 94 18.00 -31.93 10.88
N GLY A 95 19.03 -32.61 11.40
CA GLY A 95 19.18 -34.08 11.44
C GLY A 95 20.57 -34.53 10.95
N ARG A 96 21.32 -35.39 11.63
CA ARG A 96 20.92 -36.48 12.52
C ARG A 96 22.16 -37.03 13.25
N ALA A 97 21.92 -37.52 14.47
CA ALA A 97 22.83 -38.13 15.42
C ALA A 97 23.91 -39.09 14.83
N GLY A 98 25.09 -39.04 15.45
CA GLY A 98 26.09 -40.10 15.50
C GLY A 98 26.56 -40.27 16.93
#